data_AF-A0A858RT01-F1
#
_entry.id   AF-A0A858RT01-F1
#
_cell.length_a   1.000
_cell.length_b   1.000
_cell.length_c   1.000
_cell.angle_alpha   90.00
_cell.angle_beta   90.00
_cell.angle_gamma   90.00
#
_symmetry.space_group_name_H-M   'P 1'
#
loop_
_entity.id
_entity.type
_entity.pdbx_description
1 polymer ?
#
loop_
_entity_poly.entity_id
_entity_poly.type
_entity_poly.pdbx_seq_one_letter_code
_entity_poly.pdbx_strand_id
1 'polypeptide(L)'
;MNEETLKQATAVDALLAMMVEQPPADIRARHLFTPGLYTRGCRIPRHTLLVTEQHLTEHPFIITEGTAWVWSENEGVVIYQAPHIGVTKPGTRRVIWTETEVMWTTFHATEETDVEQIGRTILAEVENPLLPDGHPGLHAWLGQLPVKTEDLKATNGRLEADES
;
A
#
# COMPACT_ATOMS: atom_id res chain seq x y z
N MET A 1 29.07 -1.83 4.68
CA MET A 1 28.23 -1.19 5.70
C MET A 1 29.07 -0.93 6.92
N ASN A 2 29.03 0.27 7.51
CA ASN A 2 29.78 0.57 8.72
C ASN A 2 28.93 0.23 9.97
N GLU A 3 29.59 0.12 11.13
CA GLU A 3 28.97 -0.31 12.40
C GLU A 3 27.95 0.71 12.95
N GLU A 4 28.07 1.98 12.55
CA GLU A 4 27.16 3.08 12.90
C GLU A 4 25.80 2.92 12.18
N THR A 5 25.83 2.59 10.89
CA THR A 5 24.64 2.35 10.05
C THR A 5 23.81 1.18 10.57
N LEU A 6 24.46 0.12 11.05
CA LEU A 6 23.79 -1.03 11.66
C LEU A 6 23.07 -0.69 12.98
N LYS A 7 23.55 0.31 13.73
CA LYS A 7 22.94 0.75 14.99
C LYS A 7 21.68 1.61 14.79
N GLN A 8 21.46 2.13 13.58
CA GLN A 8 20.32 3.00 13.27
C GLN A 8 19.13 2.25 12.64
N ALA A 9 19.32 1.01 12.20
CA ALA A 9 18.28 0.24 11.54
C ALA A 9 17.12 -0.11 12.50
N THR A 10 15.89 0.18 12.09
CA THR A 10 14.70 -0.20 12.85
C THR A 10 14.34 -1.68 12.64
N ALA A 11 13.44 -2.22 13.47
CA ALA A 11 12.88 -3.55 13.26
C ALA A 11 12.14 -3.66 11.91
N VAL A 12 11.51 -2.57 11.46
CA VAL A 12 10.84 -2.52 10.14
C VAL A 12 11.86 -2.57 9.01
N ASP A 13 13.02 -1.94 9.17
CA ASP A 13 14.09 -1.97 8.16
C ASP A 13 14.71 -3.35 8.04
N ALA A 14 14.93 -4.04 9.17
CA ALA A 14 15.35 -5.43 9.18
C ALA A 14 14.32 -6.34 8.50
N LEU A 15 13.03 -6.16 8.80
CA LEU A 15 11.95 -6.90 8.14
C LEU A 15 11.93 -6.65 6.63
N LEU A 16 11.97 -5.39 6.20
CA LEU A 16 11.98 -5.02 4.79
C LEU A 16 13.20 -5.61 4.06
N ALA A 17 14.38 -5.55 4.67
CA ALA A 17 15.60 -6.13 4.10
C ALA A 17 15.50 -7.65 3.90
N MET A 18 14.78 -8.37 4.77
CA MET A 18 14.49 -9.79 4.55
C MET A 18 13.41 -10.02 3.48
N MET A 19 12.40 -9.15 3.41
CA MET A 19 11.28 -9.26 2.49
C MET A 19 11.67 -9.02 1.03
N VAL A 20 12.60 -8.10 0.76
CA VAL A 20 13.02 -7.79 -0.63
C VAL A 20 13.72 -8.96 -1.33
N GLU A 21 14.21 -9.94 -0.58
CA GLU A 21 14.79 -11.19 -1.10
C GLU A 21 13.73 -12.24 -1.45
N GLN A 22 12.46 -12.00 -1.13
CA GLN A 22 11.35 -12.90 -1.42
C GLN A 22 10.60 -12.47 -2.69
N PRO A 23 9.92 -13.39 -3.39
CA PRO A 23 9.06 -13.03 -4.50
C PRO A 23 7.98 -12.02 -4.06
N PRO A 24 7.73 -10.95 -4.83
CA PRO A 24 6.70 -9.98 -4.49
C PRO A 24 5.31 -10.65 -4.55
N ALA A 25 4.41 -10.23 -3.64
CA ALA A 25 3.02 -10.65 -3.68
C ALA A 25 2.31 -10.08 -4.93
N ASP A 26 1.41 -10.87 -5.53
CA ASP A 26 0.51 -10.41 -6.63
C ASP A 26 -0.59 -9.50 -6.06
N ILE A 27 -0.22 -8.26 -5.74
CA ILE A 27 -1.15 -7.22 -5.31
C ILE A 27 -1.49 -6.36 -6.51
N ARG A 28 -2.77 -6.37 -6.88
CA ARG A 28 -3.26 -5.62 -8.03
C ARG A 28 -3.89 -4.32 -7.55
N ALA A 29 -3.30 -3.20 -7.98
CA ALA A 29 -3.87 -1.88 -7.80
C ALA A 29 -4.82 -1.54 -8.96
N ARG A 30 -5.99 -0.99 -8.62
CA ARG A 30 -6.90 -0.32 -9.53
C ARG A 30 -6.83 1.18 -9.24
N HIS A 31 -6.60 1.95 -10.30
CA HIS A 31 -6.48 3.40 -10.24
C HIS A 31 -7.73 4.04 -10.85
N LEU A 32 -8.34 4.98 -10.14
CA LEU A 32 -9.50 5.74 -10.58
C LEU A 32 -9.23 7.23 -10.35
N PHE A 33 -9.62 8.04 -11.34
CA PHE A 33 -9.42 9.48 -11.31
C PHE A 33 -10.76 10.17 -11.53
N THR A 34 -11.08 11.12 -10.67
CA THR A 34 -12.18 12.07 -10.81
C THR A 34 -11.62 13.48 -10.54
N PRO A 35 -12.31 14.57 -10.92
CA PRO A 35 -11.82 15.92 -10.65
C PRO A 35 -11.42 16.10 -9.17
N GLY A 36 -10.18 16.51 -8.92
CA GLY A 36 -9.61 16.71 -7.58
C GLY A 36 -9.38 15.46 -6.72
N LEU A 37 -9.51 14.24 -7.26
CA LEU A 37 -9.40 13.01 -6.47
C LEU A 37 -8.80 11.83 -7.24
N TYR A 38 -7.78 11.25 -6.64
CA TYR A 38 -7.22 9.95 -7.01
C TYR A 38 -7.65 8.88 -6.02
N THR A 39 -8.25 7.80 -6.52
CA THR A 39 -8.65 6.64 -5.72
C THR A 39 -7.84 5.42 -6.12
N ARG A 40 -7.22 4.76 -5.14
CA ARG A 40 -6.46 3.52 -5.32
C ARG A 40 -7.12 2.39 -4.56
N GLY A 41 -7.63 1.39 -5.26
CA GLY A 41 -8.12 0.14 -4.68
C GLY A 41 -7.09 -0.97 -4.84
N CYS A 42 -6.81 -1.71 -3.78
CA CYS A 42 -5.90 -2.86 -3.79
C CYS A 42 -6.66 -4.10 -3.37
N ARG A 43 -6.56 -5.16 -4.18
CA ARG A 43 -6.91 -6.53 -3.76
C ARG A 43 -5.64 -7.19 -3.23
N ILE A 44 -5.63 -7.48 -1.94
CA ILE A 44 -4.47 -8.05 -1.25
C ILE A 44 -4.81 -9.51 -0.89
N PRO A 45 -4.06 -10.51 -1.41
CA PRO A 45 -4.34 -11.91 -1.10
C PRO A 45 -4.28 -12.21 0.39
N ARG A 46 -4.97 -13.28 0.81
CA ARG A 46 -4.83 -13.84 2.16
C ARG A 46 -3.37 -14.19 2.46
N HIS A 47 -2.95 -13.99 3.70
CA HIS A 47 -1.62 -14.33 4.20
C HIS A 47 -0.49 -13.57 3.49
N THR A 48 -0.73 -12.28 3.22
CA THR A 48 0.25 -11.40 2.60
C THR A 48 0.82 -10.45 3.65
N LEU A 49 2.16 -10.34 3.67
CA LEU A 49 2.88 -9.37 4.48
C LEU A 49 3.30 -8.17 3.63
N LEU A 50 3.08 -6.97 4.14
CA LEU A 50 3.37 -5.70 3.49
C LEU A 50 4.10 -4.77 4.43
N VAL A 51 5.05 -4.03 3.90
CA VAL A 51 5.60 -2.83 4.55
C VAL A 51 5.21 -1.65 3.68
N THR A 52 4.53 -0.67 4.26
CA THR A 52 4.19 0.57 3.55
C THR A 52 5.38 1.52 3.56
N GLU A 53 5.37 2.46 2.63
CA GLU A 53 6.17 3.68 2.75
C GLU A 53 5.55 4.59 3.83
N GLN A 54 6.30 5.60 4.25
CA GLN A 54 5.79 6.58 5.19
C GLN A 54 4.86 7.57 4.46
N HIS A 55 3.65 7.73 4.96
CA HIS A 55 2.69 8.67 4.39
C HIS A 55 3.03 10.12 4.77
N LEU A 56 3.01 11.03 3.80
CA LEU A 56 3.23 12.48 4.01
C LEU A 56 1.94 13.26 4.19
N THR A 57 0.82 12.71 3.70
CA THR A 57 -0.48 13.37 3.69
C THR A 57 -1.52 12.58 4.46
N GLU A 58 -2.49 13.30 5.01
CA GLU A 58 -3.67 12.69 5.61
C GLU A 58 -4.66 12.28 4.50
N HIS A 59 -5.21 11.07 4.61
CA HIS A 59 -6.23 10.60 3.66
C HIS A 59 -7.12 9.51 4.27
N PRO A 60 -8.40 9.44 3.88
CA PRO A 60 -9.27 8.36 4.30
C PRO A 60 -8.94 7.06 3.57
N PHE A 61 -9.32 5.96 4.20
CA PHE A 61 -9.35 4.65 3.58
C PHE A 61 -10.60 3.88 4.00
N ILE A 62 -10.97 2.90 3.17
CA ILE A 62 -12.03 1.95 3.47
C ILE A 62 -11.52 0.53 3.22
N ILE A 63 -11.90 -0.37 4.11
CA ILE A 63 -11.76 -1.82 3.93
C ILE A 63 -13.17 -2.37 3.76
N THR A 64 -13.47 -2.85 2.56
CA THR A 64 -14.80 -3.37 2.20
C THR A 64 -14.90 -4.88 2.32
N GLU A 65 -13.76 -5.57 2.39
CA GLU A 65 -13.68 -7.03 2.54
C GLU A 65 -12.43 -7.39 3.33
N GLY A 66 -12.54 -8.43 4.15
CA GLY A 66 -11.40 -9.08 4.80
C GLY A 66 -11.03 -8.58 6.20
N THR A 67 -9.88 -9.04 6.66
CA THR A 67 -9.30 -8.74 7.98
C THR A 67 -7.80 -8.54 7.84
N ALA A 68 -7.32 -7.40 8.34
CA ALA A 68 -5.91 -7.01 8.30
C ALA A 68 -5.42 -6.64 9.70
N TRP A 69 -4.24 -7.12 10.03
CA TRP A 69 -3.49 -6.77 11.22
C TRP A 69 -2.48 -5.70 10.81
N VAL A 70 -2.59 -4.51 11.40
CA VAL A 70 -1.79 -3.36 11.05
C VAL A 70 -0.98 -2.94 12.26
N TRP A 71 0.34 -3.01 12.14
CA TRP A 71 1.25 -2.51 13.14
C TRP A 71 1.88 -1.20 12.69
N SER A 72 2.01 -0.25 13.61
CA SER A 72 2.88 0.93 13.46
C SER A 72 3.54 1.25 14.79
N GLU A 73 4.65 2.00 14.76
CA GLU A 73 5.34 2.42 15.98
C GLU A 73 4.46 3.27 16.90
N ASN A 74 3.60 4.11 16.32
CA ASN A 74 2.78 5.07 17.06
C ASN A 74 1.54 4.44 17.70
N GLU A 75 0.99 3.38 17.09
CA GLU A 75 -0.32 2.82 17.46
C GLU A 75 -0.24 1.36 17.97
N GLY A 76 0.91 0.71 17.84
CA GLY A 76 1.02 -0.73 18.09
C GLY A 76 0.20 -1.52 17.06
N VAL A 77 -0.34 -2.68 17.46
CA VAL A 77 -1.16 -3.52 16.58
C VAL A 77 -2.63 -3.09 16.66
N VAL A 78 -3.22 -2.81 15.51
CA VAL A 78 -4.65 -2.60 15.31
C VAL A 78 -5.18 -3.65 14.34
N ILE A 79 -6.32 -4.26 14.67
CA ILE A 79 -7.00 -5.21 13.78
C ILE A 79 -8.15 -4.47 13.11
N TYR A 80 -8.12 -4.41 11.78
CA TYR A 80 -9.22 -3.88 10.98
C TYR A 80 -10.00 -5.02 10.33
N GLN A 81 -11.33 -4.98 10.47
CA GLN A 81 -12.25 -5.95 9.88
C GLN A 81 -13.30 -5.22 9.04
N ALA A 82 -13.59 -5.74 7.85
CA ALA A 82 -14.62 -5.18 7.01
C ALA A 82 -16.03 -5.28 7.64
N PRO A 83 -16.90 -4.28 7.43
CA PRO A 83 -16.60 -2.98 6.82
C PRO A 83 -15.87 -2.07 7.82
N HIS A 84 -14.84 -1.36 7.36
CA HIS A 84 -14.12 -0.39 8.19
C HIS A 84 -13.78 0.87 7.39
N ILE A 85 -13.97 2.04 8.00
CA ILE A 85 -13.52 3.32 7.48
C ILE A 85 -12.55 3.92 8.49
N GLY A 86 -11.38 4.35 8.00
CA GLY A 86 -10.36 4.95 8.83
C GLY A 86 -9.67 6.12 8.12
N VAL A 87 -8.74 6.74 8.84
CA VAL A 87 -7.91 7.82 8.33
C VAL A 87 -6.45 7.47 8.56
N THR A 88 -5.65 7.56 7.50
CA THR A 88 -4.21 7.50 7.58
C THR A 88 -3.67 8.86 7.97
N LYS A 89 -2.88 8.92 9.04
CA LYS A 89 -2.19 10.14 9.47
C LYS A 89 -0.80 10.26 8.84
N PRO A 90 -0.31 11.48 8.57
CA PRO A 90 1.08 11.71 8.16
C PRO A 90 2.07 11.12 9.17
N GLY A 91 3.25 10.72 8.68
CA GLY A 91 4.31 10.10 9.48
C GLY A 91 4.07 8.62 9.78
N THR A 92 2.94 8.04 9.37
CA THR A 92 2.68 6.61 9.60
C THR A 92 3.39 5.76 8.56
N ARG A 93 4.18 4.80 9.05
CA ARG A 93 4.74 3.66 8.29
C ARG A 93 4.22 2.38 8.94
N ARG A 94 3.78 1.41 8.15
CA ARG A 94 3.02 0.26 8.65
C ARG A 94 3.58 -1.07 8.19
N VAL A 95 3.49 -2.05 9.07
CA VAL A 95 3.56 -3.47 8.72
C VAL A 95 2.14 -4.01 8.70
N ILE A 96 1.72 -4.59 7.58
CA ILE A 96 0.37 -5.11 7.40
C ILE A 96 0.45 -6.60 7.11
N TRP A 97 -0.30 -7.39 7.88
CA TRP A 97 -0.54 -8.80 7.61
C TRP A 97 -2.02 -9.03 7.32
N THR A 98 -2.33 -9.67 6.20
CA THR A 98 -3.72 -10.00 5.85
C THR A 98 -4.09 -11.41 6.36
N GLU A 99 -5.05 -11.50 7.26
CA GLU A 99 -5.56 -12.78 7.77
C GLU A 99 -6.52 -13.45 6.77
N THR A 100 -7.23 -12.65 6.00
CA THR A 100 -8.08 -13.06 4.87
C THR A 100 -7.73 -12.24 3.63
N GLU A 101 -8.36 -12.50 2.48
CA GLU A 101 -8.20 -11.59 1.34
C GLU A 101 -8.84 -10.24 1.69
N VAL A 102 -8.14 -9.15 1.37
CA VAL A 102 -8.54 -7.79 1.76
C VAL A 102 -8.76 -6.92 0.54
N MET A 103 -9.89 -6.20 0.52
CA MET A 103 -10.15 -5.11 -0.42
C MET A 103 -9.94 -3.78 0.31
N TRP A 104 -8.81 -3.13 0.03
CA TRP A 104 -8.41 -1.87 0.66
C TRP A 104 -8.43 -0.72 -0.35
N THR A 105 -9.18 0.34 -0.08
CA THR A 105 -9.25 1.51 -0.96
C THR A 105 -8.81 2.78 -0.22
N THR A 106 -7.92 3.55 -0.83
CA THR A 106 -7.42 4.84 -0.31
C THR A 106 -7.79 5.98 -1.27
N PHE A 107 -8.05 7.17 -0.73
CA PHE A 107 -8.50 8.33 -1.50
C PHE A 107 -7.60 9.54 -1.26
N HIS A 108 -7.00 10.09 -2.30
CA HIS A 108 -6.01 11.16 -2.22
C HIS A 108 -6.49 12.37 -3.00
N ALA A 109 -6.61 13.52 -2.35
CA ALA A 109 -6.96 14.77 -3.02
C ALA A 109 -5.77 15.24 -3.87
N THR A 110 -5.95 15.34 -5.19
CA THR A 110 -4.91 15.76 -6.13
C THR A 110 -5.53 16.07 -7.50
N GLU A 111 -4.92 16.98 -8.25
CA GLU A 111 -5.22 17.21 -9.68
C GLU A 111 -4.28 16.42 -10.60
N GLU A 112 -3.28 15.74 -10.03
CA GLU A 112 -2.35 14.89 -10.78
C GLU A 112 -3.05 13.59 -11.20
N THR A 113 -2.66 13.06 -12.35
CA THR A 113 -3.15 11.78 -12.90
C THR A 113 -2.03 10.77 -13.16
N ASP A 114 -0.78 11.21 -13.07
CA ASP A 114 0.38 10.33 -13.07
C ASP A 114 0.58 9.69 -11.69
N VAL A 115 0.48 8.36 -11.61
CA VAL A 115 0.57 7.60 -10.35
C VAL A 115 1.94 7.75 -9.69
N GLU A 116 3.01 7.82 -10.48
CA GLU A 116 4.37 7.99 -9.98
C GLU A 116 4.55 9.37 -9.33
N GLN A 117 4.08 10.43 -9.99
CA GLN A 117 4.12 11.78 -9.44
C GLN A 117 3.23 11.92 -8.20
N ILE A 118 2.04 11.30 -8.20
CA ILE A 118 1.21 11.27 -7.00
C ILE A 118 1.98 10.63 -5.86
N GLY A 119 2.56 9.44 -6.03
CA GLY A 119 3.25 8.76 -4.94
C GLY A 119 4.43 9.57 -4.40
N ARG A 120 5.20 10.26 -5.25
CA ARG A 120 6.27 11.19 -4.81
C ARG A 120 5.76 12.36 -3.96
N THR A 121 4.49 12.73 -4.09
CA THR A 121 3.90 13.84 -3.33
C THR A 121 3.27 13.37 -2.01
N ILE A 122 2.79 12.12 -1.95
CA ILE A 122 2.04 11.59 -0.80
C ILE A 122 2.85 10.59 0.06
N LEU A 123 4.00 10.11 -0.42
CA LEU A 123 4.89 9.18 0.28
C LEU A 123 6.29 9.76 0.41
N ALA A 124 6.95 9.45 1.52
CA ALA A 124 8.36 9.75 1.71
C ALA A 124 9.21 8.74 0.91
N GLU A 125 10.36 9.19 0.40
CA GLU A 125 11.35 8.29 -0.18
C GLU A 125 11.79 7.25 0.85
N VAL A 126 11.86 6.00 0.43
CA VAL A 126 12.24 4.89 1.30
C VAL A 126 13.75 4.70 1.22
N GLU A 127 14.42 5.02 2.32
CA GLU A 127 15.79 4.60 2.57
C GLU A 127 15.80 3.40 3.53
N ASN A 128 16.72 2.46 3.32
CA ASN A 128 16.93 1.36 4.26
C ASN A 128 18.44 1.19 4.48
N PRO A 129 18.95 1.45 5.71
CA PRO A 129 20.39 1.40 6.01
C PRO A 129 21.01 0.00 5.85
N LEU A 130 20.18 -1.05 5.72
CA LEU A 130 20.61 -2.43 5.53
C LEU A 130 20.68 -2.87 4.06
N LEU A 131 20.22 -2.02 3.13
CA LEU A 131 20.21 -2.31 1.70
C LEU A 131 21.09 -1.30 0.95
N PRO A 132 21.61 -1.67 -0.24
CA PRO A 132 22.28 -0.70 -1.11
C PRO A 132 21.34 0.44 -1.51
N ASP A 133 21.90 1.64 -1.68
CA ASP A 133 21.15 2.80 -2.17
C ASP A 133 20.46 2.48 -3.51
N GLY A 134 19.18 2.84 -3.63
CA GLY A 134 18.39 2.58 -4.83
C GLY A 134 18.05 1.11 -5.08
N HIS A 135 18.09 0.25 -4.06
CA HIS A 135 17.71 -1.15 -4.20
C HIS A 135 16.30 -1.27 -4.82
N PRO A 136 16.10 -2.04 -5.90
CA PRO A 136 14.84 -2.05 -6.66
C PRO A 136 13.64 -2.50 -5.83
N GLY A 137 13.87 -3.30 -4.78
CA GLY A 137 12.83 -3.71 -3.83
C GLY A 137 12.28 -2.60 -2.93
N LEU A 138 12.92 -1.42 -2.87
CA LEU A 138 12.47 -0.28 -2.06
C LEU A 138 11.40 0.58 -2.76
N HIS A 139 11.23 0.42 -4.08
CA HIS A 139 10.28 1.19 -4.87
C HIS A 139 9.29 0.30 -5.63
N ALA A 140 8.80 -0.76 -4.98
CA ALA A 140 7.93 -1.76 -5.61
C ALA A 140 6.63 -1.17 -6.22
N TRP A 141 6.21 0.04 -5.82
CA TRP A 141 5.06 0.75 -6.39
C TRP A 141 5.37 1.54 -7.66
N LEU A 142 6.64 1.90 -7.92
CA LEU A 142 7.10 2.50 -9.19
C LEU A 142 7.15 1.48 -10.33
N GLY A 143 7.11 0.18 -10.01
CA GLY A 143 7.36 -0.91 -10.94
C GLY A 143 6.37 -2.06 -10.84
N GLN A 144 5.11 -1.83 -10.46
CA GLN A 144 4.09 -2.87 -10.63
C GLN A 144 3.99 -3.22 -12.12
N LEU A 145 4.40 -4.46 -12.40
CA LEU A 145 4.47 -5.17 -13.67
C LEU A 145 3.28 -4.86 -14.58
N PRO A 146 3.47 -4.85 -15.91
CA PRO A 146 2.46 -4.39 -16.86
C PRO A 146 1.13 -5.12 -16.67
N VAL A 147 0.09 -4.37 -16.32
CA VAL A 147 -1.29 -4.83 -16.50
C VAL A 147 -1.46 -5.10 -18.00
N LYS A 148 -1.63 -6.37 -18.39
CA LYS A 148 -2.12 -6.67 -19.73
C LYS A 148 -3.46 -5.97 -19.88
N THR A 149 -3.56 -5.12 -20.89
CA THR A 149 -4.73 -4.26 -21.19
C THR A 149 -6.04 -5.05 -21.35
N GLU A 150 -5.94 -6.37 -21.48
CA GLU A 150 -7.00 -7.34 -21.63
C GLU A 150 -7.85 -7.53 -20.35
N ASP A 151 -7.28 -7.31 -19.15
CA ASP A 151 -7.98 -7.51 -17.87
C ASP A 151 -8.87 -6.31 -17.46
N LEU A 152 -8.71 -5.15 -18.11
CA LEU A 152 -9.52 -3.95 -17.85
C LEU A 152 -10.93 -4.03 -18.45
N LYS A 153 -11.20 -4.99 -19.36
CA LYS A 153 -12.51 -5.12 -20.02
C LYS A 153 -13.58 -5.81 -19.16
N ALA A 154 -13.26 -6.29 -17.96
CA ALA A 154 -14.17 -7.11 -17.16
C ALA A 154 -14.95 -6.39 -16.04
N THR A 155 -14.85 -5.06 -15.86
CA THR A 155 -15.53 -4.39 -14.72
C THR A 155 -16.46 -3.22 -15.06
N ASN A 156 -16.92 -3.10 -16.31
CA ASN A 156 -18.12 -2.29 -16.62
C ASN A 156 -19.42 -3.08 -16.45
N GLY A 157 -19.49 -3.94 -15.42
CA GLY A 157 -20.73 -4.55 -14.96
C GLY A 157 -21.48 -3.56 -14.08
N ARG A 158 -22.53 -2.95 -14.61
CA ARG A 158 -23.59 -2.31 -13.82
C ARG A 158 -23.95 -3.24 -12.65
N LEU A 159 -24.01 -2.69 -11.44
CA LEU A 159 -24.86 -3.24 -10.40
C LEU A 159 -26.30 -3.10 -10.91
N GLU A 160 -26.83 -4.13 -11.56
CA GLU A 160 -28.27 -4.23 -11.74
C GLU A 160 -28.84 -4.55 -10.35
N ALA A 161 -29.60 -3.60 -9.82
CA ALA A 161 -30.43 -3.82 -8.65
C ALA A 161 -31.45 -4.89 -9.04
N ASP A 162 -31.47 -5.98 -8.29
CA ASP A 162 -32.48 -7.03 -8.43
C ASP A 162 -33.79 -6.49 -7.85
N GLU A 163 -34.64 -5.93 -8.72
CA GLU A 163 -36.06 -5.72 -8.44
C GLU A 163 -36.81 -7.01 -8.78
N SER A 164 -37.11 -7.82 -7.77
CA SER A 164 -38.43 -8.48 -7.55
C SER A 164 -38.47 -9.25 -6.24
#